data_AF-A0A2E8KXD4-F1
#
_entry.id   AF-A0A2E8KXD4-F1
#
_cell.length_a   1.000
_cell.length_b   1.000
_cell.length_c   1.000
_cell.angle_alpha   90.00
_cell.angle_beta   90.00
_cell.angle_gamma   90.00
#
_symmetry.space_group_name_H-M   'P 1'
#
loop_
_entity.id
_entity.type
_entity.pdbx_description
1 polymer ?
#
loop_
_entity_poly.entity_id
_entity_poly.type
_entity_poly.pdbx_seq_one_letter_code
_entity_poly.pdbx_strand_id
1 'polypeptide(L)' 'GNSQAAYPLLSGQKPEYIAKTLKEYRTGDRDYSEASKIMVSIAYKLDDKEIEALASFIHGLY' A
#
# COMPACT_ATOMS: atom_id res chain seq x y z
N GLY A 1 -7.72 17.84 -20.27
CA GLY A 1 -8.43 17.20 -19.15
C GLY A 1 -8.70 15.76 -19.50
N ASN A 2 -8.28 14.83 -18.66
CA ASN A 2 -9.14 13.77 -18.14
C ASN A 2 -8.45 13.17 -16.90
N SER A 3 -8.67 13.79 -15.75
CA SER A 3 -8.14 13.39 -14.44
C SER A 3 -8.93 12.22 -13.87
N GLN A 4 -9.05 11.13 -14.62
CA GLN A 4 -9.94 10.02 -14.30
C GLN A 4 -9.17 8.75 -13.92
N ALA A 5 -8.32 8.87 -12.90
CA ALA A 5 -7.85 7.77 -12.05
C ALA A 5 -6.97 8.36 -10.96
N ALA A 6 -7.54 8.66 -9.79
CA ALA A 6 -6.80 9.09 -8.61
C ALA A 6 -6.04 7.90 -7.95
N TYR A 7 -5.45 7.02 -8.77
CA TYR A 7 -4.56 5.96 -8.31
C TYR A 7 -3.12 6.44 -8.57
N PRO A 8 -2.31 6.63 -7.53
CA PRO A 8 -0.92 7.02 -7.73
C PRO A 8 -0.21 5.93 -8.54
N LEU A 9 0.63 6.35 -9.50
CA LEU A 9 1.58 5.45 -10.17
C LEU A 9 2.45 4.78 -9.09
N LEU A 10 2.31 3.46 -8.92
CA LEU A 10 3.19 2.62 -8.08
C LEU A 10 4.50 2.28 -8.81
N SER A 11 4.56 2.56 -10.10
CA SER A 11 5.71 2.34 -10.98
C SER A 11 6.90 3.24 -10.62
N GLY A 12 7.94 2.65 -10.04
CA GLY A 12 9.14 3.36 -9.60
C GLY A 12 9.06 3.94 -8.17
N GLN A 13 7.96 3.69 -7.44
CA GLN A 13 7.96 3.96 -6.01
C GLN A 13 8.83 2.92 -5.29
N LYS A 14 9.65 3.41 -4.38
CA LYS A 14 10.59 2.58 -3.62
C LYS A 14 9.83 1.51 -2.82
N PRO A 15 10.31 0.26 -2.78
CA PRO A 15 9.74 -0.81 -1.95
C PRO A 15 9.49 -0.35 -0.50
N GLU A 16 10.42 0.46 0.02
CA GLU A 16 10.31 1.06 1.36
C GLU A 16 9.03 1.90 1.55
N TYR A 17 8.56 2.61 0.53
CA TYR A 17 7.34 3.42 0.62
C TYR A 17 6.08 2.55 0.66
N ILE A 18 6.05 1.47 -0.12
CA ILE A 18 4.94 0.51 -0.13
C ILE A 18 4.88 -0.21 1.22
N ALA A 19 6.03 -0.69 1.71
CA ALA A 19 6.12 -1.33 3.01
C ALA A 19 5.71 -0.38 4.14
N LYS A 20 6.18 0.87 4.12
CA LYS A 20 5.79 1.89 5.11
C LYS A 20 4.28 2.16 5.07
N THR A 21 3.71 2.32 3.87
CA THR A 21 2.29 2.59 3.69
C THR A 21 1.41 1.42 4.18
N LEU A 22 1.81 0.18 3.92
CA LEU A 22 1.12 -1.00 4.44
C LEU A 22 1.20 -1.10 5.97
N LYS A 23 2.35 -0.75 6.56
CA LYS A 23 2.50 -0.66 8.03
C LYS A 23 1.59 0.42 8.62
N GLU A 24 1.50 1.60 7.99
CA GLU A 24 0.59 2.69 8.39
C GLU A 24 -0.90 2.29 8.27
N TYR A 25 -1.27 1.49 7.26
CA TYR A 25 -2.62 0.93 7.17
C TYR A 25 -2.89 -0.11 8.26
N ARG A 26 -1.90 -0.93 8.62
CA ARG A 26 -2.06 -1.94 9.68
C ARG A 26 -2.24 -1.32 11.06
N THR A 27 -1.57 -0.21 11.35
CA THR A 27 -1.70 0.52 12.62
C THR A 27 -2.95 1.40 12.70
N GLY A 28 -3.65 1.61 11.57
CA GLY A 28 -4.79 2.52 11.49
C GLY A 28 -4.40 3.99 11.35
N ASP A 29 -3.10 4.29 11.22
CA ASP A 29 -2.59 5.65 11.03
C ASP A 29 -3.04 6.26 9.68
N ARG A 30 -3.46 5.42 8.73
CA ARG A 30 -4.10 5.83 7.46
C ARG A 30 -5.52 5.28 7.33
N ASP A 31 -6.47 5.82 8.10
CA ASP A 31 -7.91 5.56 7.91
C ASP A 31 -8.71 6.85 7.60
N TYR A 32 -8.38 7.49 6.49
CA TYR A 32 -8.94 8.80 6.13
C TYR A 32 -10.09 8.74 5.10
N SER A 33 -10.43 7.55 4.58
CA SER A 33 -11.46 7.36 3.54
C SER A 33 -12.07 5.94 3.54
N GLU A 34 -13.23 5.76 2.93
CA GLU A 34 -13.81 4.42 2.74
C GLU A 34 -12.90 3.47 1.94
N ALA A 35 -12.10 4.02 1.01
CA ALA A 35 -11.12 3.26 0.25
C ALA A 35 -9.93 2.82 1.12
N SER A 36 -9.52 3.62 2.11
CA SER A 36 -8.45 3.22 3.04
C SER A 36 -8.90 2.10 3.97
N LYS A 37 -10.18 2.03 4.36
CA LYS A 37 -10.71 0.93 5.18
C LYS A 37 -10.52 -0.45 4.53
N ILE A 38 -10.63 -0.53 3.20
CA ILE A 38 -10.35 -1.76 2.45
C ILE A 38 -8.88 -2.15 2.68
N MET A 39 -7.95 -1.22 2.50
CA MET A 39 -6.52 -1.48 2.71
C MET A 39 -6.16 -1.77 4.16
N VAL A 40 -6.80 -1.11 5.14
CA VAL A 40 -6.65 -1.40 6.58
C VAL A 40 -7.06 -2.85 6.87
N SER A 41 -8.21 -3.30 6.35
CA SER A 41 -8.71 -4.66 6.58
C SER A 41 -7.83 -5.76 6.00
N ILE A 42 -7.11 -5.44 4.90
CA ILE A 42 -6.14 -6.33 4.27
C ILE A 42 -4.83 -6.31 5.05
N ALA A 43 -4.29 -5.12 5.33
CA ALA A 43 -3.03 -4.94 6.05
C ALA A 43 -3.07 -5.50 7.48
N TYR A 44 -4.23 -5.50 8.13
CA TYR A 44 -4.45 -6.13 9.44
C TYR A 44 -4.14 -7.63 9.47
N LYS A 45 -4.20 -8.30 8.32
CA LYS A 45 -3.95 -9.74 8.20
C LYS A 45 -2.50 -10.06 7.85
N LEU A 46 -1.69 -9.04 7.58
CA LEU A 46 -0.31 -9.21 7.13
C LEU A 46 0.69 -9.00 8.27
N ASP A 47 1.63 -9.93 8.40
CA ASP A 47 2.81 -9.75 9.24
C ASP A 47 3.87 -8.89 8.54
N ASP A 48 4.94 -8.54 9.26
CA ASP A 48 6.01 -7.68 8.71
C ASP A 48 6.75 -8.32 7.53
N LYS A 49 6.90 -9.65 7.52
CA LYS A 49 7.59 -10.37 6.45
C LYS A 49 6.74 -10.41 5.19
N GLU A 50 5.44 -10.60 5.34
CA GLU A 50 4.46 -10.57 4.24
C GLU A 50 4.38 -9.18 3.61
N ILE A 51 4.41 -8.11 4.43
CA ILE A 51 4.45 -6.73 3.93
C ILE A 51 5.71 -6.47 3.11
N GLU A 52 6.88 -6.90 3.60
CA GLU A 52 8.15 -6.72 2.90
C GLU A 52 8.24 -7.55 1.61
N ALA A 53 7.73 -8.78 1.65
CA ALA A 53 7.65 -9.64 0.47
C ALA A 53 6.72 -9.04 -0.60
N LEU A 54 5.55 -8.52 -0.20
CA LEU A 54 4.59 -7.90 -1.12
C LEU A 54 5.14 -6.60 -1.73
N ALA A 55 5.79 -5.77 -0.92
CA ALA A 55 6.45 -4.56 -1.40
C ALA A 55 7.57 -4.87 -2.42
N SER A 56 8.36 -5.91 -2.15
CA SER A 56 9.42 -6.37 -3.06
C SER A 56 8.85 -6.97 -4.35
N PHE A 57 7.77 -7.74 -4.26
CA PHE A 57 7.09 -8.33 -5.41
C PHE A 57 6.45 -7.28 -6.33
N ILE A 58 5.76 -6.28 -5.75
CA ILE A 58 5.16 -5.17 -6.52
C ILE A 58 6.25 -4.38 -7.25
N HIS A 59 7.42 -4.21 -6.65
CA HIS A 59 8.55 -3.55 -7.29
C HIS A 59 9.17 -4.39 -8.42
N GLY A 60 9.25 -5.72 -8.26
CA GLY A 60 9.81 -6.64 -9.26
C GLY A 60 8.88 -6.98 -10.44
N LEU A 61 7.63 -6.52 -10.41
CA LEU A 61 6.67 -6.62 -11.53
C LEU A 61 6.91 -5.53 -12.61
N TYR A 62 7.97 -4.73 -12.47
CA TYR A 62 8.40 -3.69 -13.39
C TYR A 62 9.47 -4.17 -14.38
#